data_AF-A0A7X6YYS9-F1
#
_entry.id   AF-A0A7X6YYS9-F1
#
_cell.length_a   1.000
_cell.length_b   1.000
_cell.length_c   1.000
_cell.angle_alpha   90.00
_cell.angle_beta   90.00
_cell.angle_gamma   90.00
#
_symmetry.space_group_name_H-M   'P 1'
#
loop_
_entity.id
_entity.type
_entity.pdbx_description
1 polymer ?
#
loop_
_entity_poly.entity_id
_entity_poly.type
_entity_poly.pdbx_seq_one_letter_code
_entity_poly.pdbx_strand_id
1 'polypeptide(L)'
;HQQGIIEDYYQDNLSLAEIAENLKISRAAVFSLLKRVVNKLEFYESKLQLLEKKEKLNKLLDKADLSEKLKEEIINLLEEER
;
A
#
# COMPACT_ATOMS: atom_id res chain seq x y z
N HIS A 1 9.12 -7.89 -12.08
CA HIS A 1 10.37 -7.39 -11.46
C HIS A 1 10.13 -6.39 -10.33
N GLN A 2 9.42 -5.26 -10.53
CA GLN A 2 9.22 -4.26 -9.46
C GLN A 2 8.25 -4.70 -8.35
N GLN A 3 7.18 -5.45 -8.68
CA GLN A 3 6.23 -5.97 -7.68
C GLN A 3 6.89 -6.95 -6.70
N GLY A 4 7.63 -7.94 -7.20
CA GLY A 4 8.34 -8.91 -6.33
C GLY A 4 9.29 -8.24 -5.33
N ILE A 5 10.01 -7.18 -5.71
CA ILE A 5 10.89 -6.45 -4.78
C ILE A 5 10.10 -5.78 -3.64
N ILE A 6 8.88 -5.31 -3.92
CA ILE A 6 8.02 -4.67 -2.93
C ILE A 6 7.41 -5.73 -2.00
N GLU A 7 7.01 -6.87 -2.54
CA GLU A 7 6.54 -8.03 -1.76
C GLU A 7 7.65 -8.54 -0.84
N ASP A 8 8.83 -8.82 -1.40
CA ASP A 8 10.02 -9.26 -0.66
C ASP A 8 10.35 -8.30 0.51
N TYR A 9 10.28 -6.98 0.28
CA TYR A 9 10.64 -5.98 1.27
C TYR A 9 9.55 -5.72 2.33
N TYR A 10 8.29 -5.61 1.92
CA TYR A 10 7.19 -5.20 2.82
C TYR A 10 6.39 -6.36 3.39
N GLN A 11 6.32 -7.51 2.70
CA GLN A 11 5.58 -8.70 3.16
C GLN A 11 6.52 -9.72 3.80
N ASP A 12 7.63 -10.02 3.13
CA ASP A 12 8.56 -11.07 3.57
C ASP A 12 9.67 -10.54 4.50
N ASN A 13 9.70 -9.23 4.77
CA ASN A 13 10.70 -8.55 5.60
C ASN A 13 12.16 -8.81 5.18
N LEU A 14 12.41 -9.09 3.89
CA LEU A 14 13.76 -9.26 3.38
C LEU A 14 14.52 -7.93 3.40
N SER A 15 15.79 -8.00 3.79
CA SER A 15 16.69 -6.85 3.71
C SER A 15 17.06 -6.54 2.26
N LEU A 16 17.49 -5.30 2.00
CA LEU A 16 18.00 -4.89 0.68
C LEU A 16 19.17 -5.76 0.19
N ALA A 17 19.89 -6.40 1.11
CA ALA A 17 20.98 -7.31 0.81
C ALA A 17 20.48 -8.63 0.23
N GLU A 18 19.49 -9.23 0.90
CA GLU A 18 18.88 -10.51 0.51
C GLU A 18 18.16 -10.36 -0.82
N ILE A 19 17.43 -9.26 -1.03
CA ILE A 19 16.76 -8.95 -2.30
C ILE A 19 17.79 -8.77 -3.43
N ALA A 20 18.90 -8.07 -3.16
CA ALA A 20 19.96 -7.87 -4.14
C ALA A 20 20.63 -9.18 -4.55
N GLU A 21 20.85 -10.09 -3.59
CA GLU A 21 21.40 -11.41 -3.83
C GLU A 21 20.45 -12.31 -4.63
N ASN A 22 19.18 -12.38 -4.22
CA ASN A 22 18.14 -13.15 -4.91
C ASN A 22 17.97 -12.74 -6.37
N LEU A 23 18.04 -11.43 -6.65
CA LEU A 23 17.86 -10.87 -7.98
C LEU A 23 19.17 -10.69 -8.75
N LYS A 24 20.32 -11.00 -8.14
CA LYS A 24 21.66 -10.82 -8.72
C LYS A 24 21.91 -9.40 -9.25
N ILE A 25 21.46 -8.40 -8.50
CA ILE A 25 21.64 -6.98 -8.78
C ILE A 25 22.33 -6.28 -7.61
N SER A 26 22.76 -5.03 -7.79
CA SER A 26 23.38 -4.28 -6.68
C SER A 26 22.33 -3.80 -5.67
N ARG A 27 22.72 -3.65 -4.40
CA ARG A 27 21.89 -3.00 -3.37
C ARG A 27 21.39 -1.62 -3.80
N ALA A 28 22.23 -0.87 -4.51
CA ALA A 28 21.88 0.44 -5.05
C ALA A 28 20.76 0.35 -6.11
N ALA A 29 20.76 -0.69 -6.94
CA ALA A 29 19.69 -0.94 -7.91
C ALA A 29 18.37 -1.30 -7.21
N VAL A 30 18.39 -2.14 -6.16
CA VAL A 30 17.21 -2.44 -5.34
C VAL A 30 16.63 -1.16 -4.72
N PHE A 31 17.49 -0.35 -4.08
CA PHE A 31 17.08 0.92 -3.50
C PHE A 31 16.46 1.87 -4.54
N SER A 32 17.07 1.99 -5.72
CA SER A 32 16.53 2.82 -6.79
C SER A 32 15.18 2.31 -7.30
N LEU A 33 14.97 0.99 -7.35
CA LEU A 33 13.68 0.42 -7.74
C LEU A 33 12.61 0.72 -6.69
N LEU A 34 12.89 0.47 -5.41
CA LEU A 34 11.98 0.79 -4.31
C LEU A 34 11.58 2.26 -4.33
N LYS A 35 12.55 3.17 -4.43
CA LYS A 35 12.28 4.61 -4.49
C LYS A 35 11.40 4.98 -5.69
N ARG A 36 11.62 4.38 -6.85
CA ARG A 36 10.80 4.64 -8.04
C ARG A 36 9.35 4.18 -7.85
N VAL A 37 9.16 3.01 -7.23
CA VAL A 37 7.81 2.50 -6.95
C VAL A 37 7.10 3.38 -5.94
N VAL A 38 7.76 3.75 -4.84
CA VAL A 38 7.21 4.67 -3.84
C VAL A 38 6.77 5.99 -4.47
N ASN A 39 7.64 6.63 -5.25
CA ASN A 39 7.29 7.88 -5.95
C ASN A 39 6.07 7.72 -6.87
N LYS A 40 5.91 6.55 -7.50
CA LYS A 40 4.78 6.27 -8.39
C LYS A 40 3.49 6.08 -7.58
N LEU A 41 3.56 5.41 -6.43
CA LEU A 41 2.44 5.27 -5.50
C LEU A 41 2.03 6.63 -4.93
N GLU A 42 2.99 7.45 -4.50
CA GLU A 42 2.74 8.82 -4.04
C GLU A 42 2.10 9.68 -5.14
N PHE A 43 2.56 9.55 -6.39
CA PHE A 43 1.95 10.24 -7.51
C PHE A 43 0.49 9.80 -7.71
N TYR A 44 0.21 8.49 -7.69
CA TYR A 44 -1.16 8.01 -7.82
C TYR A 44 -2.03 8.46 -6.65
N GLU A 45 -1.52 8.41 -5.43
CA GLU A 45 -2.25 8.90 -4.26
C GLU A 45 -2.53 10.41 -4.37
N SER A 46 -1.59 11.21 -4.88
CA SER A 46 -1.84 12.64 -5.13
C SER A 46 -2.96 12.92 -6.13
N LYS A 47 -3.28 11.96 -7.02
CA LYS A 47 -4.33 12.09 -8.04
C LYS A 47 -5.66 11.50 -7.61
N LEU A 48 -5.62 10.36 -6.91
CA LEU A 48 -6.81 9.58 -6.60
C LEU A 48 -7.29 9.81 -5.16
N GLN A 49 -6.37 10.18 -4.26
CA GLN A 49 -6.59 10.41 -2.83
C GLN A 49 -7.32 9.23 -2.16
N LEU A 50 -6.95 7.99 -2.52
CA LEU A 50 -7.70 6.81 -2.12
C LEU A 50 -7.50 6.51 -0.64
N LEU A 51 -6.26 6.60 -0.18
CA LEU A 51 -5.90 6.41 1.23
C LEU A 51 -6.56 7.52 2.06
N GLU A 52 -6.43 8.78 1.64
CA GLU A 52 -7.01 9.92 2.36
C GLU A 52 -8.53 9.78 2.50
N LYS A 53 -9.24 9.39 1.42
CA LYS A 53 -10.68 9.14 1.44
C LYS A 53 -11.05 8.00 2.39
N LYS A 54 -10.29 6.90 2.38
CA LYS A 54 -10.52 5.76 3.26
C LYS A 54 -10.35 6.14 4.73
N GLU A 55 -9.29 6.89 5.06
CA GLU A 55 -9.09 7.39 6.43
C GLU A 55 -10.20 8.33 6.89
N LYS A 56 -10.65 9.23 6.02
CA LYS A 56 -11.77 10.13 6.31
C LYS A 56 -13.06 9.35 6.57
N LEU A 57 -13.34 8.34 5.74
CA LEU A 57 -14.49 7.47 5.91
C LEU A 57 -14.43 6.74 7.25
N ASN A 58 -13.32 6.09 7.56
CA ASN A 58 -13.15 5.38 8.83
C ASN A 58 -13.36 6.31 10.03
N LYS A 59 -12.78 7.52 10.00
CA LYS A 59 -13.00 8.53 11.06
C LYS A 59 -14.46 8.98 11.18
N LEU A 60 -15.23 9.00 10.09
CA LEU A 60 -16.65 9.32 10.13
C LEU A 60 -17.47 8.16 10.69
N LEU A 61 -17.15 6.92 10.29
CA LEU A 61 -17.78 5.72 10.81
C LEU A 61 -17.49 5.52 12.30
N ASP A 62 -16.28 5.78 12.77
CA ASP A 62 -15.91 5.71 14.19
C ASP A 62 -16.69 6.71 15.06
N LYS A 63 -17.03 7.87 14.49
CA LYS A 63 -17.86 8.88 15.15
C LYS A 63 -19.36 8.57 15.07
N ALA A 64 -19.76 7.74 14.12
CA ALA A 64 -21.13 7.30 14.00
C ALA A 64 -21.38 6.21 15.04
N ASP A 65 -22.45 6.34 15.82
CA ASP A 65 -22.89 5.32 16.77
C ASP A 65 -23.55 4.15 16.02
N LEU A 66 -22.76 3.48 15.19
CA LEU A 66 -23.12 2.34 14.36
C LEU A 66 -22.47 1.08 14.93
N SER A 67 -23.13 -0.06 14.74
CA SER A 67 -22.53 -1.34 15.06
C SER A 67 -21.33 -1.63 14.15
N GLU A 68 -20.30 -2.30 14.68
CA GLU A 68 -19.09 -2.66 13.92
C GLU A 68 -19.42 -3.45 12.65
N LYS A 69 -20.40 -4.37 12.74
CA LYS A 69 -20.88 -5.15 11.59
C LYS A 69 -21.39 -4.26 10.46
N LEU A 70 -22.13 -3.19 10.78
CA LEU A 70 -22.67 -2.28 9.78
C LEU A 70 -21.58 -1.39 9.17
N LYS A 71 -20.57 -1.00 9.95
CA LYS A 71 -19.40 -0.28 9.44
C LYS A 71 -18.63 -1.14 8.42
N GLU A 72 -18.42 -2.42 8.72
CA GLU A 72 -17.79 -3.37 7.80
C GLU A 72 -18.58 -3.55 6.49
N GLU A 73 -19.90 -3.72 6.57
CA GLU A 73 -20.75 -3.83 5.37
C GLU A 73 -20.67 -2.57 4.49
N ILE A 74 -20.65 -1.37 5.08
CA ILE A 74 -20.50 -0.10 4.33
C ILE A 74 -19.13 -0.03 3.64
N ILE A 75 -18.05 -0.43 4.31
CA ILE A 75 -16.71 -0.43 3.73
C ILE A 75 -16.63 -1.41 2.56
N ASN A 76 -17.16 -2.63 2.71
CA ASN A 76 -17.12 -3.64 1.66
C ASN A 76 -17.87 -3.20 0.40
N LEU A 77 -19.07 -2.61 0.55
CA LEU A 77 -19.83 -2.07 -0.59
C LEU A 77 -19.05 -1.00 -1.37
N LEU A 78 -18.31 -0.14 -0.67
CA LEU A 78 -17.52 0.93 -1.28
C LEU A 78 -16.20 0.43 -1.91
N GLU A 79 -15.71 -0.73 -1.48
CA GLU A 79 -14.54 -1.40 -2.05
C GLU A 79 -14.90 -2.26 -3.28
N GLU A 80 -16.13 -2.79 -3.36
CA GLU A 80 -16.63 -3.57 -4.51
C GLU A 80 -16.90 -2.72 -5.77
N GLU A 81 -17.18 -1.41 -5.61
CA GLU A 81 -17.42 -0.49 -6.74
C GLU A 81 -16.13 0.08 -7.39
N ARG A 82 -14.93 -0.33 -6.93
CA ARG A 82 -13.63 0.18 -7.38
C ARG A 82 -12.86 -0.80 -8.26
#